data_AF-A0ABD3SRB0-F1
#
_entry.id   AF-A0ABD3SRB0-F1
#
_cell.length_a   1.000
_cell.length_b   1.000
_cell.length_c   1.000
_cell.angle_alpha   90.00
_cell.angle_beta   90.00
_cell.angle_gamma   90.00
#
_symmetry.space_group_name_H-M   'P 1'
#
loop_
_entity.id
_entity.type
_entity.pdbx_description
1 polymer ?
#
loop_
_entity_poly.entity_id
_entity_poly.type
_entity_poly.pdbx_seq_one_letter_code
_entity_poly.pdbx_strand_id
1 'polypeptide(L)'
;MIAVSLLLHFVAACVDEFNVCDGDGPTYRPLPECENYAWCENGAMTQMLACDEGTIFDVLMENCNFYDITFCIVQSCTPTLLPSTMPSSNPTETFFPFLITDEMKLVMESTVFQSYNPAGIASPSTKYSYDGLIKALEEMALHGISSDGRSFSFYIGETWQSFDYGRTNLAAFLANAMTESITHDTCDEFSTDEVDGKHALSNACGQDFRSYQDEVCTRAEEVDMSCPVDKNMEIVSAGYSSMMEGRAPPPFSCRPKTDSADYAGYWDVETGLSSETAFSNTRGRTDLEGCCWWGRGALLTRGVCNMGKLNYYIGKRAYDERGEGIFPDIDFCSYPEAICTEGDEGSEEIRWITGLFEWIERIQSYSGWDYISNLQQFVDGGMTDESFFATVISIFIRDCHEPDCSSIELTSSEERIENFVKILEIFGLPETKSHPTLLPTGEPSTQIPTTLSPVKNILPPSLSLIEPSALQSPPIPTPMPTTMATTTPMELKKSTAPTNELILLEGNFASRLVSSSLTTAISIIGLQVLQF
;
A
#
# COMPACT_ATOMS: atom_id res chain seq x y z
N MET A 1 55.79 31.19 -12.41
CA MET A 1 54.34 31.40 -12.58
C MET A 1 53.84 30.21 -13.38
N ILE A 2 53.02 29.28 -12.91
CA ILE A 2 52.20 29.14 -11.70
C ILE A 2 52.26 27.65 -11.34
N ALA A 3 52.37 27.34 -10.05
CA ALA A 3 52.40 25.98 -9.54
C ALA A 3 50.98 25.40 -9.48
N VAL A 4 50.93 24.09 -9.74
CA VAL A 4 49.78 23.18 -9.70
C VAL A 4 49.05 23.29 -8.36
N SER A 5 47.75 23.59 -8.38
CA SER A 5 46.88 23.53 -7.20
C SER A 5 46.37 22.11 -7.03
N LEU A 6 46.82 21.45 -5.97
CA LEU A 6 46.36 20.14 -5.51
C LEU A 6 45.02 20.36 -4.78
N LEU A 7 43.90 20.13 -5.46
CA LEU A 7 42.60 19.98 -4.79
C LEU A 7 42.49 18.52 -4.34
N LEU A 8 42.89 18.26 -3.09
CA LEU A 8 42.54 17.03 -2.37
C LEU A 8 41.01 16.98 -2.29
N HIS A 9 40.42 15.99 -2.95
CA HIS A 9 39.06 15.56 -2.68
C HIS A 9 39.07 14.86 -1.32
N PHE A 10 38.58 15.55 -0.29
CA PHE A 10 38.11 14.86 0.91
C PHE A 10 36.78 14.22 0.53
N VAL A 11 36.78 12.89 0.41
CA VAL A 11 35.55 12.10 0.53
C VAL A 11 35.13 12.28 1.98
N ALA A 12 34.10 13.08 2.24
CA ALA A 12 33.58 13.24 3.59
C ALA A 12 32.98 11.90 4.02
N ALA A 13 33.61 11.24 4.99
CA ALA A 13 33.00 10.17 5.74
C ALA A 13 31.85 10.78 6.57
N CYS A 14 30.69 10.12 6.63
CA CYS A 14 29.54 10.61 7.39
C CYS A 14 29.87 10.66 8.89
N VAL A 15 29.34 11.64 9.62
CA VAL A 15 29.77 11.98 10.99
C VAL A 15 28.81 11.41 12.03
N ASP A 16 29.33 10.63 12.97
CA ASP A 16 28.62 10.05 14.13
C ASP A 16 29.39 10.27 15.44
N GLU A 17 28.85 9.81 16.57
CA GLU A 17 29.50 9.96 17.89
C GLU A 17 30.85 9.23 18.00
N PHE A 18 31.15 8.27 17.14
CA PHE A 18 32.38 7.50 17.17
C PHE A 18 33.50 8.14 16.34
N ASN A 19 33.15 8.86 15.27
CA ASN A 19 34.11 9.42 14.31
C ASN A 19 34.13 10.95 14.24
N VAL A 20 33.27 11.67 14.98
CA VAL A 20 33.16 13.14 14.94
C VAL A 20 34.49 13.88 15.17
N CYS A 21 35.40 13.30 15.97
CA CYS A 21 36.71 13.89 16.23
C CYS A 21 37.84 13.41 15.31
N ASP A 22 37.54 12.57 14.30
CA ASP A 22 38.53 12.06 13.36
C ASP A 22 39.03 13.16 12.42
N GLY A 23 40.32 13.11 12.08
CA GLY A 23 40.96 14.05 11.16
C GLY A 23 41.21 15.46 11.73
N ASP A 24 41.85 16.30 10.92
CA ASP A 24 42.15 17.70 11.29
C ASP A 24 40.89 18.57 11.16
N GLY A 25 40.60 19.38 12.19
CA GLY A 25 39.39 20.19 12.22
C GLY A 25 39.25 21.02 13.50
N PRO A 26 38.17 21.82 13.64
CA PRO A 26 37.95 22.68 14.80
C PRO A 26 37.78 21.89 16.10
N THR A 27 37.92 22.60 17.22
CA THR A 27 37.85 22.02 18.57
C THR A 27 36.43 21.57 18.93
N TYR A 28 35.41 22.30 18.48
CA TYR A 28 34.01 21.91 18.64
C TYR A 28 33.45 21.47 17.29
N ARG A 29 32.78 20.31 17.28
CA ARG A 29 32.29 19.69 16.05
C ARG A 29 30.85 19.21 16.23
N PRO A 30 29.90 19.75 15.44
CA PRO A 30 28.50 19.34 15.54
C PRO A 30 28.28 17.91 15.05
N LEU A 31 27.28 17.26 15.63
CA LEU A 31 26.72 16.00 15.14
C LEU A 31 25.56 16.29 14.16
N PRO A 32 25.02 15.27 13.47
CA PRO A 32 23.81 15.41 12.68
C PRO A 32 22.68 16.08 13.45
N GLU A 33 21.87 16.89 12.76
CA GLU A 33 20.81 17.76 13.33
C GLU A 33 21.32 18.89 14.25
N CYS A 34 22.59 18.86 14.64
CA CYS A 34 23.29 19.95 15.34
C CYS A 34 22.72 20.32 16.71
N GLU A 35 21.83 19.50 17.25
CA GLU A 35 21.37 19.62 18.64
C GLU A 35 22.49 19.25 19.63
N ASN A 36 23.40 18.38 19.20
CA ASN A 36 24.56 17.94 19.96
C ASN A 36 25.87 18.26 19.23
N TYR A 37 26.93 18.48 19.99
CA TYR A 37 28.27 18.73 19.47
C TYR A 37 29.34 18.16 20.40
N ALA A 38 30.45 17.72 19.80
CA ALA A 38 31.59 17.14 20.48
C ALA A 38 32.68 18.18 20.73
N TRP A 39 33.28 18.13 21.91
CA TRP A 39 34.57 18.78 22.19
C TRP A 39 35.70 17.80 21.91
N CYS A 40 36.49 18.09 20.88
CA CYS A 40 37.59 17.26 20.40
C CYS A 40 38.95 17.85 20.82
N GLU A 41 39.78 17.03 21.48
CA GLU A 41 41.19 17.36 21.76
C GLU A 41 42.08 16.22 21.25
N ASN A 42 43.15 16.56 20.51
CA ASN A 42 44.11 15.60 19.94
C ASN A 42 43.46 14.46 19.15
N GLY A 43 42.36 14.74 18.43
CA GLY A 43 41.65 13.76 17.61
C GLY A 43 40.76 12.80 18.41
N ALA A 44 40.51 13.06 19.70
CA ALA A 44 39.61 12.27 20.53
C ALA A 44 38.48 13.12 21.13
N MET A 45 37.29 12.53 21.24
CA MET A 45 36.17 13.17 21.94
C MET A 45 36.46 13.23 23.44
N THR A 46 36.52 14.44 23.97
CA THR A 46 36.68 14.71 25.40
C THR A 46 35.33 14.78 26.09
N GLN A 47 34.34 15.40 25.44
CA GLN A 47 32.99 15.55 25.99
C GLN A 47 31.95 15.72 24.88
N MET A 48 30.74 15.19 25.11
CA MET A 48 29.54 15.49 24.33
C MET A 48 28.71 16.56 25.05
N LEU A 49 28.25 17.55 24.29
CA LEU A 49 27.47 18.69 24.78
C LEU A 49 26.19 18.83 23.95
N ALA A 50 25.12 19.31 24.58
CA ALA A 50 23.83 19.56 23.94
C ALA A 50 23.50 21.05 23.99
N CYS A 51 22.80 21.54 22.98
CA CYS A 51 22.20 22.86 22.98
C CYS A 51 20.89 22.89 23.79
N ASP A 52 20.55 24.06 24.33
CA ASP A 52 19.29 24.25 25.05
C ASP A 52 18.10 24.20 24.07
N GLU A 53 16.91 23.83 24.57
CA GLU A 53 15.70 23.66 23.76
C GLU A 53 15.41 24.89 22.87
N GLY A 54 15.27 24.67 21.57
CA GLY A 54 15.05 25.72 20.56
C GLY A 54 16.33 26.36 20.01
N THR A 55 17.51 25.84 20.33
CA THR A 55 18.80 26.27 19.75
C THR A 55 19.56 25.09 19.15
N ILE A 56 20.38 25.37 18.14
CA ILE A 56 21.28 24.39 17.49
C ILE A 56 22.69 24.95 17.41
N PHE A 57 23.69 24.08 17.28
CA PHE A 57 25.10 24.46 17.27
C PHE A 57 25.48 25.16 15.96
N ASP A 58 25.95 26.41 16.06
CA ASP A 58 26.43 27.19 14.92
C ASP A 58 27.94 27.02 14.75
N VAL A 59 28.35 26.45 13.62
CA VAL A 59 29.77 26.16 13.36
C VAL A 59 30.61 27.40 13.09
N LEU A 60 29.99 28.52 12.71
CA LEU A 60 30.70 29.79 12.49
C LEU A 60 30.88 30.56 13.81
N MET A 61 29.96 30.39 14.75
CA MET A 61 30.02 31.02 16.07
C MET A 61 30.66 30.15 17.15
N GLU A 62 30.87 28.86 16.86
CA GLU A 62 31.33 27.82 17.80
C GLU A 62 30.48 27.80 19.10
N ASN A 63 29.17 28.05 18.99
CA ASN A 63 28.23 28.07 20.11
C ASN A 63 26.79 27.82 19.67
N CYS A 64 25.89 27.50 20.60
CA CYS A 64 24.47 27.32 20.32
C CYS A 64 23.79 28.65 19.97
N ASN A 65 22.98 28.65 18.91
CA ASN A 65 22.29 29.82 18.38
C ASN A 65 20.86 29.44 17.92
N PHE A 66 20.00 30.43 17.70
CA PHE A 66 18.62 30.21 17.26
C PHE A 66 18.58 29.64 15.83
N TYR A 67 17.73 28.64 15.63
CA TYR A 67 17.63 27.84 14.40
C TYR A 67 17.50 28.67 13.11
N ASP A 68 16.74 29.75 13.17
CA ASP A 68 16.37 30.64 12.06
C ASP A 68 17.51 31.52 11.52
N ILE A 69 18.67 31.54 12.19
CA ILE A 69 19.86 32.30 11.77
C ILE A 69 21.16 31.47 11.84
N THR A 70 21.08 30.17 12.08
CA THR A 70 22.24 29.31 12.33
C THR A 70 22.76 28.65 11.07
N PHE A 71 24.09 28.61 10.90
CA PHE A 71 24.72 27.80 9.87
C PHE A 71 25.21 26.48 10.48
N CYS A 72 24.55 25.37 10.12
CA CYS A 72 25.04 24.04 10.43
C CYS A 72 24.91 23.12 9.21
N ILE A 73 26.04 22.57 8.75
CA ILE A 73 26.09 21.58 7.67
C ILE A 73 26.83 20.36 8.21
N VAL A 74 26.08 19.37 8.68
CA VAL A 74 26.58 18.03 9.00
C VAL A 74 25.68 17.04 8.28
N GLN A 75 26.25 16.19 7.44
CA GLN A 75 25.50 15.11 6.81
C GLN A 75 25.20 14.05 7.86
N SER A 76 23.92 13.73 8.06
CA SER A 76 23.50 12.55 8.81
C SER A 76 23.94 11.28 8.08
N CYS A 77 24.41 10.28 8.82
CA CYS A 77 24.37 8.91 8.34
C CYS A 77 22.92 8.42 8.50
N THR A 78 21.99 8.83 7.64
CA THR A 78 20.87 7.93 7.32
C THR A 78 21.46 6.84 6.42
N PRO A 79 21.17 5.55 6.67
CA PRO A 79 21.73 4.46 5.88
C PRO A 79 21.38 4.68 4.42
N THR A 80 22.40 4.96 3.60
CA THR A 80 22.25 4.98 2.15
C THR A 80 22.09 3.53 1.70
N LEU A 81 20.90 3.20 1.22
CA LEU A 81 20.45 1.88 0.74
C LEU A 81 21.17 1.39 -0.54
N LEU A 82 22.48 1.63 -0.73
CA LEU A 82 23.19 1.00 -1.84
C LEU A 82 24.70 0.81 -1.58
N PRO A 83 25.25 -0.37 -1.93
CA PRO A 83 26.69 -0.52 -2.12
C PRO A 83 27.17 0.37 -3.27
N SER A 84 28.04 1.33 -2.96
CA SER A 84 28.79 2.08 -3.97
C SER A 84 29.85 1.19 -4.60
N THR A 85 29.50 0.55 -5.69
CA THR A 85 30.45 0.29 -6.77
C THR A 85 29.96 1.03 -8.00
N MET A 86 30.43 2.26 -8.21
CA MET A 86 30.37 2.89 -9.53
C MET A 86 31.18 2.03 -10.53
N PRO A 87 30.57 1.51 -11.60
CA PRO A 87 31.31 1.17 -12.79
C PRO A 87 31.44 2.43 -13.65
N SER A 88 32.69 2.74 -13.98
CA SER A 88 33.10 3.54 -15.13
C SER A 88 32.07 3.57 -16.27
N SER A 89 31.62 4.77 -16.60
CA SER A 89 30.83 5.09 -17.80
C SER A 89 31.32 4.33 -19.04
N ASN A 90 30.45 3.46 -19.56
CA ASN A 90 30.44 2.97 -20.94
C ASN A 90 28.97 2.82 -21.35
N PRO A 91 28.65 2.96 -22.65
CA PRO A 91 27.32 3.34 -23.11
C PRO A 91 26.27 2.30 -22.75
N THR A 92 25.15 2.79 -22.21
CA THR A 92 23.90 2.11 -21.88
C THR A 92 23.61 0.96 -22.84
N GLU A 93 23.84 -0.28 -22.39
CA GLU A 93 23.08 -1.41 -22.92
C GLU A 93 21.61 -1.15 -22.56
N THR A 94 20.75 -1.33 -23.55
CA THR A 94 19.52 -0.56 -23.72
C THR A 94 18.40 -0.93 -22.76
N PHE A 95 18.40 -0.30 -21.59
CA PHE A 95 17.20 -0.18 -20.78
C PHE A 95 16.14 0.60 -21.55
N PHE A 96 15.04 -0.10 -21.90
CA PHE A 96 13.85 0.40 -22.59
C PHE A 96 13.96 1.80 -23.21
N PRO A 97 14.62 1.97 -24.38
CA PRO A 97 14.82 3.29 -24.97
C PRO A 97 13.52 4.08 -25.24
N PHE A 98 12.39 3.38 -25.36
CA PHE A 98 11.08 3.98 -25.58
C PHE A 98 10.52 4.67 -24.32
N LEU A 99 10.91 4.22 -23.13
CA LEU A 99 10.49 4.81 -21.87
C LEU A 99 11.19 6.16 -21.65
N ILE A 100 12.44 6.33 -22.04
CA ILE A 100 13.24 7.54 -21.70
C ILE A 100 12.86 8.79 -22.53
N THR A 101 11.64 8.86 -23.09
CA THR A 101 11.15 10.01 -23.84
C THR A 101 10.18 10.85 -22.99
N ASP A 102 10.27 12.19 -23.13
CA ASP A 102 9.32 13.11 -22.49
C ASP A 102 7.87 12.82 -22.92
N GLU A 103 7.68 12.36 -24.17
CA GLU A 103 6.37 11.96 -24.69
C GLU A 103 5.80 10.76 -23.93
N MET A 104 6.59 9.70 -23.73
CA MET A 104 6.15 8.53 -22.98
C MET A 104 5.86 8.88 -21.51
N LYS A 105 6.71 9.71 -20.89
CA LYS A 105 6.47 10.22 -19.54
C LYS A 105 5.11 10.93 -19.46
N LEU A 106 4.84 11.88 -20.36
CA LEU A 106 3.58 12.60 -20.39
C LEU A 106 2.37 11.68 -20.61
N VAL A 107 2.47 10.73 -21.53
CA VAL A 107 1.38 9.78 -21.79
C VAL A 107 1.15 8.90 -20.56
N MET A 108 2.17 8.29 -19.98
CA MET A 108 2.01 7.42 -18.81
C MET A 108 1.51 8.18 -17.57
N GLU A 109 2.02 9.38 -17.29
CA GLU A 109 1.52 10.24 -16.20
C GLU A 109 0.04 10.58 -16.40
N SER A 110 -0.39 10.86 -17.63
CA SER A 110 -1.78 11.22 -17.93
C SER A 110 -2.73 10.03 -18.10
N THR A 111 -2.24 8.78 -18.05
CA THR A 111 -3.05 7.59 -18.36
C THR A 111 -2.88 6.41 -17.40
N VAL A 112 -1.65 6.07 -17.01
CA VAL A 112 -1.30 4.94 -16.13
C VAL A 112 -1.27 5.41 -14.68
N PHE A 113 -0.60 6.54 -14.40
CA PHE A 113 -0.45 7.10 -13.05
C PHE A 113 -1.59 8.05 -12.69
N GLN A 114 -2.82 7.59 -12.93
CA GLN A 114 -4.04 8.32 -12.60
C GLN A 114 -4.85 7.53 -11.57
N SER A 115 -5.33 8.24 -10.56
CA SER A 115 -6.33 7.76 -9.62
C SER A 115 -7.68 8.40 -9.89
N TYR A 116 -8.74 7.79 -9.38
CA TYR A 116 -10.11 8.24 -9.61
C TYR A 116 -10.80 8.50 -8.28
N ASN A 117 -11.61 9.55 -8.23
CA ASN A 117 -12.48 9.81 -7.09
C ASN A 117 -13.83 9.07 -7.26
N PRO A 118 -14.76 9.14 -6.28
CA PRO A 118 -16.05 8.42 -6.38
C PRO A 118 -16.93 8.90 -7.54
N ALA A 119 -16.66 10.08 -8.11
CA ALA A 119 -17.36 10.62 -9.27
C ALA A 119 -16.72 10.18 -10.62
N GLY A 120 -15.68 9.36 -10.58
CA GLY A 120 -14.92 8.93 -11.75
C GLY A 120 -14.05 10.02 -12.35
N ILE A 121 -13.76 11.08 -11.60
CA ILE A 121 -12.87 12.15 -12.05
C ILE A 121 -11.42 11.72 -11.80
N ALA A 122 -10.63 11.68 -12.86
CA ALA A 122 -9.22 11.34 -12.83
C ALA A 122 -8.38 12.46 -12.17
N SER A 123 -7.33 12.08 -11.45
CA SER A 123 -6.29 12.96 -10.93
C SER A 123 -4.94 12.23 -10.92
N PRO A 124 -3.80 12.92 -11.01
CA PRO A 124 -2.50 12.26 -10.86
C PRO A 124 -2.40 11.50 -9.54
N SER A 125 -1.84 10.29 -9.57
CA SER A 125 -1.55 9.54 -8.35
C SER A 125 -0.53 10.31 -7.50
N THR A 126 -0.75 10.32 -6.20
CA THR A 126 0.19 10.90 -5.22
C THR A 126 1.19 9.87 -4.71
N LYS A 127 0.89 8.57 -4.89
CA LYS A 127 1.71 7.45 -4.38
C LYS A 127 2.59 6.80 -5.42
N TYR A 128 2.26 6.94 -6.71
CA TYR A 128 2.92 6.30 -7.83
C TYR A 128 3.17 7.30 -8.96
N SER A 129 4.42 7.42 -9.37
CA SER A 129 4.87 8.33 -10.41
C SER A 129 5.64 7.59 -11.50
N TYR A 130 5.77 8.22 -12.65
CA TYR A 130 6.61 7.74 -13.73
C TYR A 130 8.07 7.59 -13.29
N ASP A 131 8.60 8.61 -12.63
CA ASP A 131 10.02 8.64 -12.24
C ASP A 131 10.35 7.55 -11.21
N GLY A 132 9.43 7.30 -10.27
CA GLY A 132 9.58 6.20 -9.30
C GLY A 132 9.56 4.83 -9.97
N LEU A 133 8.65 4.60 -10.94
CA LEU A 133 8.65 3.35 -11.72
C LEU A 133 9.97 3.16 -12.46
N ILE A 134 10.42 4.19 -13.19
CA ILE A 134 11.62 4.07 -14.02
C ILE A 134 12.85 3.75 -13.19
N LYS A 135 13.02 4.43 -12.04
CA LYS A 135 14.14 4.17 -11.14
C LYS A 135 14.15 2.71 -10.65
N ALA A 136 13.03 2.22 -10.13
CA ALA A 136 12.92 0.85 -9.61
C ALA A 136 13.02 -0.21 -10.72
N LEU A 137 12.44 0.06 -11.90
CA LEU A 137 12.49 -0.85 -13.03
C LEU A 137 13.90 -0.95 -13.60
N GLU A 138 14.66 0.14 -13.65
CA GLU A 138 16.07 0.13 -14.07
C GLU A 138 16.92 -0.73 -13.13
N GLU A 139 16.76 -0.57 -11.82
CA GLU A 139 17.42 -1.40 -10.82
C GLU A 139 17.07 -2.89 -11.01
N MET A 140 15.77 -3.22 -11.07
CA MET A 140 15.32 -4.60 -11.18
C MET A 140 15.64 -5.25 -12.54
N ALA A 141 15.78 -4.48 -13.61
CA ALA A 141 16.06 -5.01 -14.94
C ALA A 141 17.57 -5.14 -15.24
N LEU A 142 18.38 -4.14 -14.87
CA LEU A 142 19.80 -4.09 -15.22
C LEU A 142 20.69 -4.75 -14.17
N HIS A 143 20.39 -4.52 -12.89
CA HIS A 143 21.15 -5.05 -11.78
C HIS A 143 20.50 -6.33 -11.26
N GLY A 144 19.18 -6.31 -11.11
CA GLY A 144 18.40 -7.38 -10.49
C GLY A 144 18.83 -7.65 -9.05
N ILE A 145 18.25 -8.68 -8.46
CA ILE A 145 18.57 -9.11 -7.11
C ILE A 145 19.10 -10.54 -7.15
N SER A 146 20.29 -10.77 -6.58
CA SER A 146 20.80 -12.12 -6.35
C SER A 146 20.63 -12.47 -4.88
N SER A 147 19.94 -13.57 -4.59
CA SER A 147 19.71 -14.01 -3.21
C SER A 147 19.46 -15.51 -3.16
N ASP A 148 20.10 -16.19 -2.21
CA ASP A 148 20.03 -17.65 -2.01
C ASP A 148 20.32 -18.44 -3.31
N GLY A 149 21.33 -17.99 -4.06
CA GLY A 149 21.73 -18.60 -5.33
C GLY A 149 20.73 -18.44 -6.49
N ARG A 150 19.63 -17.69 -6.30
CA ARG A 150 18.67 -17.30 -7.34
C ARG A 150 18.94 -15.89 -7.82
N SER A 151 18.56 -15.60 -9.06
CA SER A 151 18.61 -14.25 -9.65
C SER A 151 17.20 -13.81 -10.01
N PHE A 152 16.82 -12.63 -9.54
CA PHE A 152 15.53 -12.00 -9.76
C PHE A 152 15.76 -10.73 -10.59
N SER A 153 15.59 -10.86 -11.91
CA SER A 153 15.71 -9.74 -12.84
C SER A 153 14.43 -9.58 -13.62
N PHE A 154 13.95 -8.34 -13.76
CA PHE A 154 12.77 -8.05 -14.57
C PHE A 154 13.10 -8.31 -16.04
N TYR A 155 12.29 -9.13 -16.71
CA TYR A 155 12.56 -9.51 -18.08
C TYR A 155 12.20 -8.39 -19.06
N ILE A 156 13.22 -7.81 -19.69
CA ILE A 156 13.09 -6.73 -20.69
C ILE A 156 13.30 -7.19 -22.14
N GLY A 157 13.52 -8.49 -22.35
CA GLY A 157 13.92 -9.07 -23.64
C GLY A 157 15.44 -9.15 -23.82
N GLU A 158 15.91 -10.08 -24.65
CA GLU A 158 17.34 -10.39 -24.83
C GLU A 158 18.01 -9.66 -26.01
N THR A 159 17.22 -9.18 -26.98
CA THR A 159 17.67 -8.57 -28.23
C THR A 159 16.81 -7.38 -28.64
N TRP A 160 17.31 -6.56 -29.57
CA TRP A 160 16.54 -5.45 -30.18
C TRP A 160 15.27 -5.90 -30.90
N GLN A 161 15.22 -7.16 -31.35
CA GLN A 161 14.04 -7.76 -32.00
C GLN A 161 13.02 -8.28 -30.96
N SER A 162 13.38 -8.30 -29.68
CA SER A 162 12.55 -8.78 -28.57
C SER A 162 12.06 -7.68 -27.62
N PHE A 163 12.19 -6.40 -27.97
CA PHE A 163 11.71 -5.33 -27.09
C PHE A 163 10.19 -5.37 -26.88
N ASP A 164 9.45 -5.90 -27.85
CA ASP A 164 8.01 -6.07 -27.70
C ASP A 164 7.70 -7.11 -26.60
N TYR A 165 8.56 -8.12 -26.39
CA TYR A 165 8.41 -9.03 -25.24
C TYR A 165 8.56 -8.30 -23.90
N GLY A 166 9.60 -7.47 -23.76
CA GLY A 166 9.80 -6.68 -22.55
C GLY A 166 8.67 -5.68 -22.31
N ARG A 167 8.20 -5.01 -23.36
CA ARG A 167 7.04 -4.10 -23.32
C ARG A 167 5.78 -4.81 -22.86
N THR A 168 5.49 -5.99 -23.42
CA THR A 168 4.33 -6.79 -23.03
C THR A 168 4.44 -7.28 -21.58
N ASN A 169 5.65 -7.62 -21.10
CA ASN A 169 5.86 -7.99 -19.70
C ASN A 169 5.59 -6.80 -18.77
N LEU A 170 6.12 -5.62 -19.10
CA LEU A 170 5.85 -4.39 -18.35
C LEU A 170 4.36 -4.01 -18.40
N ALA A 171 3.69 -4.17 -19.54
CA ALA A 171 2.26 -3.93 -19.67
C ALA A 171 1.45 -4.87 -18.77
N ALA A 172 1.82 -6.15 -18.71
CA ALA A 172 1.17 -7.13 -17.83
C ALA A 172 1.34 -6.79 -16.34
N PHE A 173 2.54 -6.38 -15.94
CA PHE A 173 2.80 -5.91 -14.58
C PHE A 173 1.98 -4.65 -14.23
N LEU A 174 2.06 -3.62 -15.07
CA LEU A 174 1.37 -2.34 -14.84
C LEU A 174 -0.15 -2.49 -14.86
N ALA A 175 -0.70 -3.39 -15.68
CA ALA A 175 -2.13 -3.66 -15.69
C ALA A 175 -2.63 -4.18 -14.33
N ASN A 176 -1.83 -5.02 -13.67
CA ASN A 176 -2.13 -5.48 -12.32
C ASN A 176 -1.92 -4.37 -11.29
N ALA A 177 -0.84 -3.58 -11.40
CA ALA A 177 -0.59 -2.46 -10.48
C ALA A 177 -1.68 -1.38 -10.56
N MET A 178 -2.17 -1.09 -11.77
CA MET A 178 -3.29 -0.18 -11.98
C MET A 178 -4.54 -0.62 -11.22
N THR A 179 -4.92 -1.88 -11.36
CA THR A 179 -6.09 -2.44 -10.70
C THR A 179 -5.92 -2.59 -9.19
N GLU A 180 -4.74 -2.95 -8.70
CA GLU A 180 -4.51 -3.15 -7.27
C GLU A 180 -4.43 -1.83 -6.51
N SER A 181 -3.63 -0.87 -6.99
CA SER A 181 -3.15 0.22 -6.13
C SER A 181 -3.29 1.62 -6.76
N ILE A 182 -2.96 1.78 -8.04
CA ILE A 182 -2.83 3.10 -8.67
C ILE A 182 -4.19 3.78 -8.89
N THR A 183 -5.19 3.04 -9.43
CA THR A 183 -6.55 3.57 -9.68
C THR A 183 -7.18 4.14 -8.40
N HIS A 184 -6.82 3.59 -7.25
CA HIS A 184 -7.33 3.94 -5.92
C HIS A 184 -6.44 4.92 -5.14
N ASP A 185 -5.27 5.27 -5.67
CA ASP A 185 -4.21 6.01 -4.97
C ASP A 185 -3.87 5.45 -3.58
N THR A 186 -3.76 4.12 -3.49
CA THR A 186 -3.52 3.41 -2.22
C THR A 186 -2.17 2.70 -2.20
N CYS A 187 -1.52 2.67 -1.04
CA CYS A 187 -0.39 1.78 -0.82
C CYS A 187 -0.81 0.57 0.00
N ASP A 188 -1.57 0.78 1.07
CA ASP A 188 -2.20 -0.30 1.81
C ASP A 188 -3.56 -0.66 1.20
N GLU A 189 -3.87 -1.95 1.21
CA GLU A 189 -5.17 -2.49 0.88
C GLU A 189 -6.26 -1.89 1.80
N PHE A 190 -7.46 -1.74 1.24
CA PHE A 190 -8.62 -1.21 1.93
C PHE A 190 -9.79 -2.19 1.85
N SER A 191 -10.77 -2.01 2.72
CA SER A 191 -11.93 -2.89 2.79
C SER A 191 -12.86 -2.73 1.58
N THR A 192 -13.03 -3.79 0.81
CA THR A 192 -13.92 -3.90 -0.35
C THR A 192 -14.99 -4.98 -0.16
N ASP A 193 -14.73 -6.00 0.65
CA ASP A 193 -15.64 -7.12 0.90
C ASP A 193 -16.82 -6.66 1.79
N GLU A 194 -18.02 -6.65 1.23
CA GLU A 194 -19.27 -6.21 1.88
C GLU A 194 -20.21 -7.40 2.09
N VAL A 195 -20.70 -7.55 3.33
CA VAL A 195 -21.71 -8.54 3.71
C VAL A 195 -22.88 -7.81 4.35
N ASP A 196 -24.08 -7.95 3.76
CA ASP A 196 -25.32 -7.36 4.27
C ASP A 196 -25.23 -5.84 4.57
N GLY A 197 -24.65 -5.05 3.66
CA GLY A 197 -24.52 -3.59 3.83
C GLY A 197 -23.42 -3.17 4.81
N LYS A 198 -22.49 -4.08 5.14
CA LYS A 198 -21.45 -3.87 6.16
C LYS A 198 -20.11 -4.38 5.70
N HIS A 199 -19.06 -3.65 6.06
CA HIS A 199 -17.68 -4.13 5.97
C HIS A 199 -17.23 -4.60 7.34
N ALA A 200 -16.88 -5.87 7.48
CA ALA A 200 -16.32 -6.37 8.74
C ALA A 200 -14.95 -5.72 8.97
N LEU A 201 -14.66 -5.22 10.17
CA LEU A 201 -13.32 -4.68 10.43
C LEU A 201 -12.24 -5.78 10.39
N SER A 202 -12.65 -7.04 10.64
CA SER A 202 -11.82 -8.23 10.45
C SER A 202 -11.49 -8.55 8.98
N ASN A 203 -11.97 -7.77 8.01
CA ASN A 203 -11.48 -7.83 6.62
C ASN A 203 -9.97 -7.59 6.52
N ALA A 204 -9.37 -6.92 7.52
CA ALA A 204 -7.91 -6.81 7.67
C ALA A 204 -7.22 -8.19 7.73
N CYS A 205 -7.89 -9.23 8.23
CA CYS A 205 -7.38 -10.60 8.30
C CYS A 205 -7.49 -11.35 6.95
N GLY A 206 -8.21 -10.79 5.98
CA GLY A 206 -8.58 -11.47 4.75
C GLY A 206 -9.92 -11.02 4.22
N GLN A 207 -9.97 -10.78 2.91
CA GLN A 207 -11.16 -10.48 2.11
C GLN A 207 -11.40 -11.58 1.09
N ASP A 208 -12.59 -11.65 0.49
CA ASP A 208 -12.90 -12.56 -0.62
C ASP A 208 -12.60 -14.04 -0.30
N PHE A 209 -13.03 -14.49 0.89
CA PHE A 209 -12.76 -15.82 1.44
C PHE A 209 -11.29 -16.17 1.68
N ARG A 210 -10.38 -15.19 1.68
CA ARG A 210 -8.96 -15.36 2.00
C ARG A 210 -8.67 -15.26 3.50
N SER A 211 -7.49 -15.70 3.89
CA SER A 211 -7.00 -15.65 5.27
C SER A 211 -5.50 -15.35 5.24
N TYR A 212 -5.12 -14.08 5.34
CA TYR A 212 -3.76 -13.64 5.07
C TYR A 212 -2.73 -14.26 6.03
N GLN A 213 -3.11 -14.50 7.29
CA GLN A 213 -2.29 -15.18 8.28
C GLN A 213 -2.14 -16.69 8.03
N ASP A 214 -3.01 -17.31 7.24
CA ASP A 214 -2.96 -18.74 6.90
C ASP A 214 -2.37 -18.98 5.49
N GLU A 215 -2.09 -17.92 4.72
CA GLU A 215 -1.44 -17.98 3.41
C GLU A 215 0.07 -18.23 3.54
N VAL A 216 0.42 -19.39 4.09
CA VAL A 216 1.79 -19.88 4.24
C VAL A 216 2.36 -20.40 2.92
N CYS A 217 3.68 -20.36 2.76
CA CYS A 217 4.35 -20.93 1.61
C CYS A 217 4.20 -22.45 1.61
N THR A 218 3.69 -23.00 0.51
CA THR A 218 3.34 -24.42 0.41
C THR A 218 4.34 -25.25 -0.40
N ARG A 219 5.21 -24.61 -1.18
CA ARG A 219 6.29 -25.29 -1.89
C ARG A 219 7.33 -25.79 -0.89
N ALA A 220 7.84 -27.00 -1.11
CA ALA A 220 8.68 -27.68 -0.13
C ALA A 220 9.98 -26.92 0.16
N GLU A 221 10.50 -26.22 -0.85
CA GLU A 221 11.68 -25.38 -0.83
C GLU A 221 11.44 -23.96 -0.28
N GLU A 222 10.18 -23.56 -0.03
CA GLU A 222 9.81 -22.23 0.46
C GLU A 222 9.12 -22.27 1.83
N VAL A 223 8.87 -23.46 2.38
CA VAL A 223 8.05 -23.65 3.59
C VAL A 223 8.60 -22.89 4.82
N ASP A 224 9.91 -22.68 4.87
CA ASP A 224 10.58 -21.95 5.95
C ASP A 224 10.60 -20.43 5.74
N MET A 225 10.09 -19.93 4.61
CA MET A 225 10.11 -18.50 4.29
C MET A 225 8.95 -17.72 4.90
N SER A 226 7.83 -18.37 5.25
CA SER A 226 6.63 -17.70 5.78
C SER A 226 6.94 -16.91 7.05
N CYS A 227 6.43 -15.69 7.15
CA CYS A 227 6.52 -14.92 8.39
C CYS A 227 5.76 -15.63 9.53
N PRO A 228 6.28 -15.61 10.77
CA PRO A 228 5.51 -16.04 11.92
C PRO A 228 4.37 -15.06 12.17
N VAL A 229 3.18 -15.57 12.48
CA VAL A 229 2.04 -14.73 12.87
C VAL A 229 2.27 -14.19 14.28
N ASP A 230 2.61 -12.91 14.40
CA ASP A 230 2.66 -12.22 15.69
C ASP A 230 1.28 -11.71 16.09
N LYS A 231 0.79 -12.24 17.22
CA LYS A 231 -0.49 -11.87 17.81
C LYS A 231 -0.44 -10.55 18.57
N ASN A 232 0.76 -10.07 18.91
CA ASN A 232 0.96 -8.82 19.63
C ASN A 232 1.24 -7.63 18.71
N MET A 233 1.40 -7.86 17.41
CA MET A 233 1.62 -6.80 16.43
C MET A 233 0.41 -5.88 16.37
N GLU A 234 0.68 -4.57 16.39
CA GLU A 234 -0.33 -3.51 16.36
C GLU A 234 0.05 -2.50 15.29
N ILE A 235 -0.77 -2.41 14.25
CA ILE A 235 -0.54 -1.56 13.07
C ILE A 235 -1.88 -1.01 12.60
N VAL A 236 -1.87 0.23 12.11
CA VAL A 236 -2.98 0.84 11.37
C VAL A 236 -2.47 1.22 9.98
N SER A 237 -3.21 0.91 8.93
CA SER A 237 -2.82 1.20 7.55
C SER A 237 -2.82 2.70 7.22
N ALA A 238 -1.99 3.11 6.26
CA ALA A 238 -1.63 4.51 6.02
C ALA A 238 -2.63 5.32 5.18
N GLY A 239 -3.87 4.85 4.97
CA GLY A 239 -4.87 5.66 4.25
C GLY A 239 -6.12 4.91 3.79
N TYR A 240 -6.97 5.63 3.07
CA TYR A 240 -8.21 5.15 2.44
C TYR A 240 -8.13 5.32 0.92
N SER A 241 -8.93 4.56 0.18
CA SER A 241 -9.05 4.70 -1.28
C SER A 241 -9.62 6.06 -1.68
N SER A 242 -9.02 6.71 -2.67
CA SER A 242 -9.56 7.93 -3.29
C SER A 242 -10.99 7.74 -3.79
N MET A 243 -11.33 6.52 -4.24
CA MET A 243 -12.67 6.16 -4.73
C MET A 243 -13.72 6.02 -3.63
N MET A 244 -13.30 6.01 -2.36
CA MET A 244 -14.20 5.89 -1.20
C MET A 244 -14.19 7.15 -0.32
N GLU A 245 -13.53 8.23 -0.75
CA GLU A 245 -13.41 9.45 0.03
C GLU A 245 -14.78 9.95 0.53
N GLY A 246 -14.89 10.17 1.85
CA GLY A 246 -16.11 10.65 2.52
C GLY A 246 -17.11 9.57 2.95
N ARG A 247 -16.94 8.30 2.56
CA ARG A 247 -17.75 7.15 3.04
C ARG A 247 -16.94 5.87 3.26
N ALA A 248 -15.61 5.96 3.20
CA ALA A 248 -14.72 4.83 3.34
C ALA A 248 -14.87 4.15 4.71
N PRO A 249 -14.82 2.80 4.76
CA PRO A 249 -14.54 2.09 5.99
C PRO A 249 -13.27 2.64 6.67
N PRO A 250 -13.12 2.46 7.99
CA PRO A 250 -11.87 2.76 8.67
C PRO A 250 -10.70 2.03 8.00
N PRO A 251 -9.48 2.62 8.03
CA PRO A 251 -8.27 1.94 7.60
C PRO A 251 -8.14 0.57 8.29
N PHE A 252 -7.51 -0.38 7.61
CA PHE A 252 -7.22 -1.67 8.23
C PHE A 252 -6.36 -1.49 9.45
N SER A 253 -6.63 -2.33 10.45
CA SER A 253 -5.84 -2.36 11.67
C SER A 253 -5.72 -3.78 12.18
N CYS A 254 -4.65 -4.03 12.90
CA CYS A 254 -4.43 -5.23 13.68
C CYS A 254 -4.02 -4.85 15.09
N ARG A 255 -4.35 -5.69 16.06
CA ARG A 255 -3.96 -5.51 17.46
C ARG A 255 -4.15 -6.81 18.24
N PRO A 256 -3.44 -7.00 19.37
CA PRO A 256 -3.69 -8.13 20.24
C PRO A 256 -5.12 -8.15 20.77
N LYS A 257 -5.60 -9.38 21.03
CA LYS A 257 -6.91 -9.62 21.63
C LYS A 257 -6.83 -9.41 23.14
N THR A 258 -7.76 -8.63 23.69
CA THR A 258 -7.84 -8.40 25.14
C THR A 258 -8.49 -9.57 25.88
N ASP A 259 -9.61 -10.07 25.37
CA ASP A 259 -10.30 -11.27 25.88
C ASP A 259 -11.16 -11.94 24.80
N SER A 260 -11.85 -13.05 25.12
CA SER A 260 -12.65 -13.80 24.14
C SER A 260 -13.82 -13.03 23.51
N ALA A 261 -14.28 -11.95 24.14
CA ALA A 261 -15.37 -11.07 23.69
C ALA A 261 -14.87 -9.80 23.01
N ASP A 262 -13.55 -9.69 22.77
CA ASP A 262 -12.96 -8.61 21.97
C ASP A 262 -13.25 -8.83 20.48
N TYR A 263 -14.31 -8.18 20.01
CA TYR A 263 -14.73 -8.19 18.62
C TYR A 263 -14.27 -6.91 17.93
N ALA A 264 -13.80 -7.06 16.68
CA ALA A 264 -13.46 -5.93 15.84
C ALA A 264 -14.72 -5.12 15.47
N GLY A 265 -15.80 -5.83 15.16
CA GLY A 265 -17.06 -5.23 14.72
C GLY A 265 -17.10 -4.93 13.22
N TYR A 266 -17.82 -3.89 12.83
CA TYR A 266 -18.06 -3.57 11.42
C TYR A 266 -18.23 -2.06 11.17
N TRP A 267 -18.02 -1.68 9.92
CA TRP A 267 -18.45 -0.41 9.35
C TRP A 267 -19.79 -0.58 8.63
N ASP A 268 -20.75 0.28 8.96
CA ASP A 268 -22.10 0.26 8.41
C ASP A 268 -22.22 1.23 7.22
N VAL A 269 -22.52 0.70 6.04
CA VAL A 269 -22.55 1.50 4.79
C VAL A 269 -23.72 2.49 4.78
N GLU A 270 -24.85 2.14 5.41
CA GLU A 270 -26.04 3.00 5.45
C GLU A 270 -25.82 4.22 6.35
N THR A 271 -25.25 4.00 7.53
CA THR A 271 -25.07 5.06 8.53
C THR A 271 -23.73 5.76 8.44
N GLY A 272 -22.71 5.14 7.81
CA GLY A 272 -21.34 5.64 7.80
C GLY A 272 -20.73 5.66 9.19
N LEU A 273 -21.00 4.64 10.01
CA LEU A 273 -20.53 4.55 11.40
C LEU A 273 -19.96 3.16 11.69
N SER A 274 -18.94 3.12 12.56
CA SER A 274 -18.41 1.87 13.10
C SER A 274 -19.25 1.39 14.28
N SER A 275 -19.33 0.07 14.44
CA SER A 275 -19.95 -0.61 15.57
C SER A 275 -19.03 -1.72 16.04
N GLU A 276 -18.84 -1.84 17.36
CA GLU A 276 -18.05 -2.92 17.99
C GLU A 276 -18.86 -4.22 18.16
N THR A 277 -20.08 -4.27 17.62
CA THR A 277 -20.91 -5.48 17.70
C THR A 277 -20.29 -6.59 16.87
N ALA A 278 -20.17 -7.79 17.45
CA ALA A 278 -19.65 -8.97 16.78
C ALA A 278 -20.24 -9.14 15.37
N PHE A 279 -19.36 -9.07 14.38
CA PHE A 279 -19.69 -9.24 12.97
C PHE A 279 -18.47 -9.87 12.30
N SER A 280 -18.71 -10.86 11.44
CA SER A 280 -17.63 -11.63 10.84
C SER A 280 -17.35 -11.23 9.40
N ASN A 281 -16.08 -11.33 8.98
CA ASN A 281 -15.75 -11.35 7.56
C ASN A 281 -16.31 -12.62 6.88
N THR A 282 -16.11 -12.74 5.57
CA THR A 282 -16.58 -13.88 4.76
C THR A 282 -16.04 -15.24 5.21
N ARG A 283 -14.95 -15.29 5.98
CA ARG A 283 -14.40 -16.52 6.60
C ARG A 283 -14.85 -16.77 8.04
N GLY A 284 -15.70 -15.93 8.61
CA GLY A 284 -16.17 -16.10 9.99
C GLY A 284 -15.21 -15.53 11.06
N ARG A 285 -14.14 -14.81 10.68
CA ARG A 285 -13.25 -14.13 11.65
C ARG A 285 -13.96 -12.89 12.18
N THR A 286 -13.81 -12.60 13.48
CA THR A 286 -14.48 -11.48 14.17
C THR A 286 -13.54 -10.62 15.01
N ASP A 287 -12.24 -10.93 15.04
CA ASP A 287 -11.21 -10.19 15.78
C ASP A 287 -10.06 -9.77 14.84
N LEU A 288 -9.12 -8.97 15.36
CA LEU A 288 -7.98 -8.40 14.62
C LEU A 288 -6.63 -9.00 15.02
N GLU A 289 -6.63 -10.05 15.85
CA GLU A 289 -5.40 -10.64 16.38
C GLU A 289 -4.65 -11.39 15.26
N GLY A 290 -3.39 -11.00 15.02
CA GLY A 290 -2.55 -11.61 13.99
C GLY A 290 -2.93 -11.23 12.55
N CYS A 291 -3.67 -10.14 12.35
CA CYS A 291 -4.25 -9.74 11.06
C CYS A 291 -3.46 -8.68 10.29
N CYS A 292 -2.17 -8.48 10.58
CA CYS A 292 -1.38 -7.39 10.01
C CYS A 292 -0.91 -7.61 8.57
N TRP A 293 -1.46 -8.59 7.86
CA TRP A 293 -0.92 -9.17 6.62
C TRP A 293 -1.69 -8.77 5.35
N TRP A 294 -2.42 -7.66 5.38
CA TRP A 294 -3.10 -7.09 4.22
C TRP A 294 -2.11 -6.59 3.15
N GLY A 295 -2.63 -6.29 1.95
CA GLY A 295 -1.84 -5.89 0.79
C GLY A 295 -1.11 -4.57 0.92
N ARG A 296 0.13 -4.52 0.43
CA ARG A 296 0.99 -3.34 0.45
C ARG A 296 1.77 -3.13 -0.85
N GLY A 297 1.96 -1.88 -1.24
CA GLY A 297 2.75 -1.48 -2.41
C GLY A 297 2.04 -1.65 -3.75
N ALA A 298 2.80 -1.65 -4.84
CA ALA A 298 2.25 -1.53 -6.20
C ALA A 298 1.30 -2.68 -6.60
N LEU A 299 1.57 -3.92 -6.15
CA LEU A 299 0.73 -5.09 -6.41
C LEU A 299 -0.12 -5.51 -5.20
N LEU A 300 -0.15 -4.68 -4.14
CA LEU A 300 -0.75 -5.04 -2.86
C LEU A 300 -0.28 -6.43 -2.38
N THR A 301 1.04 -6.62 -2.31
CA THR A 301 1.67 -7.86 -1.82
C THR A 301 1.13 -8.16 -0.42
N ARG A 302 0.59 -9.36 -0.20
CA ARG A 302 -0.13 -9.73 1.03
C ARG A 302 0.10 -11.17 1.45
N GLY A 303 -0.28 -11.48 2.69
CA GLY A 303 -0.15 -12.79 3.29
C GLY A 303 1.24 -13.07 3.87
N VAL A 304 1.30 -13.97 4.84
CA VAL A 304 2.55 -14.32 5.55
C VAL A 304 3.61 -14.93 4.64
N CYS A 305 3.22 -15.64 3.58
CA CYS A 305 4.19 -16.20 2.63
C CYS A 305 4.90 -15.10 1.84
N ASN A 306 4.17 -14.18 1.20
CA ASN A 306 4.79 -13.18 0.34
C ASN A 306 5.62 -12.17 1.16
N MET A 307 5.11 -11.74 2.32
CA MET A 307 5.91 -10.91 3.25
C MET A 307 7.16 -11.65 3.73
N GLY A 308 7.04 -12.95 3.95
CA GLY A 308 8.14 -13.85 4.29
C GLY A 308 9.19 -13.95 3.20
N LYS A 309 8.76 -14.10 1.93
CA LYS A 309 9.65 -14.08 0.75
C LYS A 309 10.36 -12.74 0.59
N LEU A 310 9.67 -11.61 0.83
CA LEU A 310 10.33 -10.30 0.84
C LEU A 310 11.44 -10.27 1.90
N ASN A 311 11.16 -10.68 3.12
CA ASN A 311 12.16 -10.70 4.18
C ASN A 311 13.32 -11.66 3.86
N TYR A 312 13.01 -12.86 3.37
CA TYR A 312 13.97 -13.89 3.04
C TYR A 312 14.90 -13.48 1.90
N TYR A 313 14.38 -12.91 0.81
CA TYR A 313 15.17 -12.64 -0.38
C TYR A 313 15.76 -11.24 -0.42
N ILE A 314 15.03 -10.23 0.03
CA ILE A 314 15.37 -8.82 -0.20
C ILE A 314 15.44 -7.96 1.07
N GLY A 315 15.00 -8.49 2.22
CA GLY A 315 14.94 -7.78 3.50
C GLY A 315 16.00 -8.21 4.51
N LYS A 316 15.72 -7.94 5.78
CA LYS A 316 16.62 -8.17 6.90
C LYS A 316 17.06 -9.63 7.06
N ARG A 317 16.17 -10.61 6.81
CA ARG A 317 16.56 -12.02 6.90
C ARG A 317 17.60 -12.40 5.84
N ALA A 318 17.49 -11.88 4.62
CA ALA A 318 18.52 -12.06 3.58
C ALA A 318 19.90 -11.56 4.07
N TYR A 319 19.91 -10.41 4.73
CA TYR A 319 21.13 -9.79 5.25
C TYR A 319 21.70 -10.54 6.43
N ASP A 320 20.89 -10.83 7.44
CA ASP A 320 21.32 -11.47 8.68
C ASP A 320 21.84 -12.91 8.42
N GLU A 321 21.23 -13.65 7.49
CA GLU A 321 21.63 -15.02 7.18
C GLU A 321 22.75 -15.13 6.14
N ARG A 322 22.77 -14.23 5.14
CA ARG A 322 23.62 -14.38 3.94
C ARG A 322 24.40 -13.13 3.54
N GLY A 323 24.19 -11.99 4.20
CA GLY A 323 24.77 -10.70 3.80
C GLY A 323 24.22 -10.20 2.47
N GLU A 324 23.03 -10.66 2.10
CA GLU A 324 22.31 -10.34 0.86
C GLU A 324 21.14 -9.38 1.17
N GLY A 325 20.35 -9.03 0.16
CA GLY A 325 19.16 -8.19 0.32
C GLY A 325 19.44 -6.70 0.16
N ILE A 326 18.55 -6.03 -0.56
CA ILE A 326 18.65 -4.60 -0.87
C ILE A 326 18.02 -3.71 0.21
N PHE A 327 17.24 -4.31 1.13
CA PHE A 327 16.68 -3.67 2.31
C PHE A 327 17.19 -4.33 3.60
N PRO A 328 18.50 -4.26 3.88
CA PRO A 328 19.12 -5.03 4.97
C PRO A 328 18.60 -4.67 6.37
N ASP A 329 18.02 -3.47 6.52
CA ASP A 329 17.50 -2.97 7.80
C ASP A 329 16.00 -3.18 7.96
N ILE A 330 15.29 -3.66 6.94
CA ILE A 330 13.83 -3.82 6.96
C ILE A 330 13.47 -5.28 7.19
N ASP A 331 12.96 -5.57 8.39
CA ASP A 331 12.31 -6.84 8.67
C ASP A 331 10.84 -6.78 8.23
N PHE A 332 10.54 -7.22 7.01
CA PHE A 332 9.16 -7.23 6.48
C PHE A 332 8.21 -8.14 7.28
N CYS A 333 8.73 -9.04 8.13
CA CYS A 333 7.88 -9.85 9.01
C CYS A 333 7.53 -9.12 10.31
N SER A 334 8.37 -8.21 10.79
CA SER A 334 8.13 -7.43 12.01
C SER A 334 7.53 -6.04 11.72
N TYR A 335 7.84 -5.48 10.55
CA TYR A 335 7.45 -4.13 10.12
C TYR A 335 6.91 -4.15 8.67
N PRO A 336 5.83 -4.90 8.37
CA PRO A 336 5.28 -4.96 7.02
C PRO A 336 4.84 -3.59 6.47
N GLU A 337 4.47 -2.64 7.35
CA GLU A 337 4.12 -1.25 7.03
C GLU A 337 5.26 -0.42 6.45
N ALA A 338 6.52 -0.88 6.54
CA ALA A 338 7.68 -0.20 5.96
C ALA A 338 7.53 0.02 4.43
N ILE A 339 6.76 -0.84 3.75
CA ILE A 339 6.45 -0.69 2.31
C ILE A 339 5.65 0.60 2.04
N CYS A 340 4.82 1.03 2.99
CA CYS A 340 3.83 2.10 2.79
C CYS A 340 4.07 3.34 3.65
N THR A 341 5.06 3.32 4.54
CA THR A 341 5.37 4.47 5.40
C THR A 341 5.83 5.66 4.55
N GLU A 342 5.15 6.80 4.72
CA GLU A 342 5.48 8.06 4.05
C GLU A 342 6.45 8.88 4.92
N GLY A 343 7.45 9.55 4.32
CA GLY A 343 8.31 10.49 5.04
C GLY A 343 9.78 10.51 4.59
N ASP A 344 10.27 9.41 4.04
CA ASP A 344 11.68 9.29 3.64
C ASP A 344 11.88 9.30 2.11
N GLU A 345 13.03 9.83 1.67
CA GLU A 345 13.55 9.59 0.32
C GLU A 345 13.64 8.07 0.09
N GLY A 346 12.92 7.54 -0.91
CA GLY A 346 12.89 6.10 -1.22
C GLY A 346 11.60 5.36 -0.85
N SER A 347 10.64 6.02 -0.19
CA SER A 347 9.33 5.42 0.15
C SER A 347 8.50 4.98 -1.07
N GLU A 348 8.68 5.61 -2.24
CA GLU A 348 8.05 5.14 -3.49
C GLU A 348 8.82 3.96 -4.10
N GLU A 349 10.15 3.97 -4.05
CA GLU A 349 11.01 2.95 -4.63
C GLU A 349 10.76 1.58 -4.02
N ILE A 350 10.60 1.50 -2.69
CA ILE A 350 10.26 0.24 -2.02
C ILE A 350 8.91 -0.32 -2.49
N ARG A 351 7.90 0.51 -2.76
CA ARG A 351 6.58 0.06 -3.26
C ARG A 351 6.68 -0.57 -4.64
N TRP A 352 7.54 -0.02 -5.50
CA TRP A 352 7.79 -0.55 -6.83
C TRP A 352 8.64 -1.81 -6.79
N ILE A 353 9.74 -1.80 -6.03
CA ILE A 353 10.64 -2.94 -5.93
C ILE A 353 9.94 -4.15 -5.32
N THR A 354 9.09 -3.99 -4.29
CA THR A 354 8.33 -5.12 -3.73
C THR A 354 7.38 -5.74 -4.75
N GLY A 355 6.65 -4.91 -5.50
CA GLY A 355 5.77 -5.36 -6.58
C GLY A 355 6.52 -6.03 -7.73
N LEU A 356 7.63 -5.44 -8.19
CA LEU A 356 8.47 -6.01 -9.25
C LEU A 356 9.10 -7.33 -8.80
N PHE A 357 9.56 -7.42 -7.56
CA PHE A 357 10.08 -8.66 -6.98
C PHE A 357 9.00 -9.74 -6.95
N GLU A 358 7.79 -9.45 -6.45
CA GLU A 358 6.68 -10.40 -6.46
C GLU A 358 6.38 -10.85 -7.90
N TRP A 359 6.34 -9.93 -8.87
CA TRP A 359 6.12 -10.28 -10.27
C TRP A 359 7.17 -11.25 -10.81
N ILE A 360 8.45 -10.99 -10.54
CA ILE A 360 9.55 -11.85 -10.99
C ILE A 360 9.49 -13.22 -10.32
N GLU A 361 9.25 -13.27 -9.02
CA GLU A 361 9.22 -14.51 -8.23
C GLU A 361 7.99 -15.35 -8.56
N ARG A 362 6.82 -14.72 -8.66
CA ARG A 362 5.53 -15.38 -8.78
C ARG A 362 5.12 -15.66 -10.22
N ILE A 363 5.44 -14.77 -11.15
CA ILE A 363 5.01 -14.85 -12.55
C ILE A 363 6.18 -15.30 -13.42
N GLN A 364 7.28 -14.54 -13.46
CA GLN A 364 8.39 -14.87 -14.37
C GLN A 364 9.09 -16.19 -14.01
N SER A 365 9.11 -16.55 -12.73
CA SER A 365 9.71 -17.80 -12.23
C SER A 365 8.67 -18.91 -12.00
N TYR A 366 7.42 -18.73 -12.47
CA TYR A 366 6.34 -19.68 -12.22
C TYR A 366 6.64 -21.06 -12.82
N SER A 367 6.52 -22.11 -12.00
CA SER A 367 6.70 -23.50 -12.45
C SER A 367 5.39 -24.10 -12.95
N GLY A 368 5.41 -24.74 -14.13
CA GLY A 368 4.27 -25.49 -14.69
C GLY A 368 3.65 -24.83 -15.92
N TRP A 369 3.72 -23.50 -16.01
CA TRP A 369 3.36 -22.73 -17.20
C TRP A 369 4.42 -21.66 -17.42
N ASP A 370 5.40 -21.93 -18.29
CA ASP A 370 6.56 -21.06 -18.47
C ASP A 370 6.13 -19.69 -19.04
N TYR A 371 6.12 -18.67 -18.17
CA TYR A 371 5.59 -17.36 -18.49
C TYR A 371 6.31 -16.72 -19.69
N ILE A 372 7.64 -16.78 -19.71
CA ILE A 372 8.45 -16.12 -20.74
C ILE A 372 8.20 -16.75 -22.11
N SER A 373 8.17 -18.07 -22.22
CA SER A 373 7.88 -18.76 -23.49
C SER A 373 6.45 -18.50 -23.98
N ASN A 374 5.47 -18.42 -23.07
CA ASN A 374 4.09 -18.11 -23.45
C ASN A 374 3.93 -16.64 -23.84
N LEU A 375 4.63 -15.73 -23.17
CA LEU A 375 4.67 -14.32 -23.53
C LEU A 375 5.29 -14.12 -24.92
N GLN A 376 6.39 -14.80 -25.23
CA GLN A 376 7.00 -14.77 -26.56
C GLN A 376 6.03 -15.29 -27.63
N GLN A 377 5.36 -16.42 -27.37
CA GLN A 377 4.34 -16.97 -28.28
C GLN A 377 3.14 -16.03 -28.47
N PHE A 378 2.67 -15.38 -27.41
CA PHE A 378 1.60 -14.39 -27.48
C PHE A 378 2.00 -13.23 -28.39
N VAL A 379 3.19 -12.66 -28.19
CA VAL A 379 3.70 -11.55 -29.01
C VAL A 379 3.93 -11.98 -30.46
N ASP A 380 4.61 -13.11 -30.70
CA ASP A 380 4.88 -13.64 -32.04
C ASP A 380 3.60 -14.03 -32.79
N GLY A 381 2.56 -14.43 -32.04
CA GLY A 381 1.22 -14.71 -32.53
C GLY A 381 0.41 -13.47 -32.86
N GLY A 382 0.97 -12.27 -32.72
CA GLY A 382 0.30 -11.00 -32.98
C GLY A 382 -0.66 -10.56 -31.87
N MET A 383 -0.45 -11.04 -30.64
CA MET A 383 -1.17 -10.62 -29.43
C MET A 383 -2.69 -10.89 -29.47
N THR A 384 -3.12 -11.91 -30.20
CA THR A 384 -4.56 -12.23 -30.36
C THR A 384 -5.07 -13.34 -29.44
N ASP A 385 -4.20 -13.97 -28.64
CA ASP A 385 -4.60 -15.03 -27.72
C ASP A 385 -5.22 -14.44 -26.46
N GLU A 386 -6.55 -14.48 -26.38
CA GLU A 386 -7.34 -13.99 -25.25
C GLU A 386 -7.07 -14.76 -23.94
N SER A 387 -6.51 -15.98 -24.03
CA SER A 387 -6.24 -16.82 -22.86
C SER A 387 -4.92 -16.51 -22.16
N PHE A 388 -3.97 -15.87 -22.84
CA PHE A 388 -2.65 -15.55 -22.29
C PHE A 388 -2.77 -14.73 -21.00
N PHE A 389 -3.39 -13.54 -21.09
CA PHE A 389 -3.45 -12.64 -19.94
C PHE A 389 -4.43 -13.12 -18.86
N ALA A 390 -5.51 -13.82 -19.24
CA ALA A 390 -6.38 -14.49 -18.27
C ALA A 390 -5.61 -15.53 -17.43
N THR A 391 -4.68 -16.27 -18.05
CA THR A 391 -3.80 -17.22 -17.35
C THR A 391 -2.84 -16.48 -16.41
N VAL A 392 -2.26 -15.36 -16.85
CA VAL A 392 -1.41 -14.50 -16.01
C VAL A 392 -2.16 -13.99 -14.78
N ILE A 393 -3.40 -13.52 -14.96
CA ILE A 393 -4.28 -13.09 -13.85
C ILE A 393 -4.53 -14.25 -12.88
N SER A 394 -4.80 -15.45 -13.39
CA SER A 394 -4.99 -16.63 -12.54
C SER A 394 -3.74 -16.96 -11.72
N ILE A 395 -2.55 -16.93 -12.32
CA ILE A 395 -1.30 -17.16 -11.58
C ILE A 395 -1.10 -16.05 -10.53
N PHE A 396 -1.31 -14.79 -10.91
CA PHE A 396 -1.15 -13.66 -10.01
C PHE A 396 -2.15 -13.65 -8.84
N ILE A 397 -3.40 -14.10 -9.02
CA ILE A 397 -4.37 -14.09 -7.93
C ILE A 397 -4.31 -15.41 -7.13
N ARG A 398 -4.20 -16.55 -7.81
CA ARG A 398 -4.40 -17.89 -7.22
C ARG A 398 -3.11 -18.68 -7.01
N ASP A 399 -1.96 -18.19 -7.50
CA ASP A 399 -0.72 -18.97 -7.64
C ASP A 399 -0.88 -20.24 -8.48
N CYS A 400 -1.81 -20.22 -9.45
CA CYS A 400 -2.09 -21.39 -10.29
C CYS A 400 -2.76 -21.03 -11.63
N HIS A 401 -2.53 -21.86 -12.65
CA HIS A 401 -2.98 -21.62 -14.04
C HIS A 401 -4.13 -22.52 -14.50
N GLU A 402 -4.40 -23.62 -13.81
CA GLU A 402 -5.49 -24.55 -14.17
C GLU A 402 -6.87 -23.96 -13.78
N PRO A 403 -7.96 -24.24 -14.52
CA PRO A 403 -9.26 -23.61 -14.25
C PRO A 403 -9.81 -23.75 -12.82
N ASP A 404 -9.57 -24.92 -12.19
CA ASP A 404 -10.14 -25.30 -10.88
C ASP A 404 -9.08 -25.55 -9.79
N CYS A 405 -7.93 -24.88 -9.86
CA CYS A 405 -6.81 -25.12 -8.94
C CYS A 405 -6.92 -24.43 -7.57
N SER A 406 -7.83 -23.46 -7.41
CA SER A 406 -7.95 -22.68 -6.17
C SER A 406 -9.40 -22.28 -5.90
N SER A 407 -9.73 -22.16 -4.62
CA SER A 407 -11.01 -21.60 -4.17
C SER A 407 -11.03 -20.07 -4.16
N ILE A 408 -9.90 -19.41 -4.44
CA ILE A 408 -9.79 -17.95 -4.50
C ILE A 408 -10.52 -17.44 -5.75
N GLU A 409 -11.40 -16.47 -5.60
CA GLU A 409 -12.12 -15.83 -6.70
C GLU A 409 -11.21 -14.92 -7.54
N LEU A 410 -11.44 -14.86 -8.86
CA LEU A 410 -10.69 -13.95 -9.74
C LEU A 410 -11.37 -12.58 -9.78
N THR A 411 -11.04 -11.73 -8.82
CA THR A 411 -11.59 -10.37 -8.74
C THR A 411 -10.98 -9.43 -9.78
N SER A 412 -11.78 -8.49 -10.27
CA SER A 412 -11.37 -7.43 -11.22
C SER A 412 -10.68 -7.91 -12.50
N SER A 413 -11.01 -9.11 -12.98
CA SER A 413 -10.38 -9.69 -14.18
C SER A 413 -10.62 -8.85 -15.44
N GLU A 414 -11.84 -8.33 -15.62
CA GLU A 414 -12.21 -7.48 -16.76
C GLU A 414 -11.39 -6.18 -16.76
N GLU A 415 -11.28 -5.51 -15.60
CA GLU A 415 -10.50 -4.28 -15.46
C GLU A 415 -9.01 -4.50 -15.75
N ARG A 416 -8.41 -5.60 -15.27
CA ARG A 416 -7.02 -5.94 -15.58
C ARG A 416 -6.82 -6.11 -17.08
N ILE A 417 -7.74 -6.78 -17.76
CA ILE A 417 -7.67 -6.99 -19.22
C ILE A 417 -7.77 -5.64 -19.95
N GLU A 418 -8.70 -4.77 -19.55
CA GLU A 418 -8.84 -3.43 -20.11
C GLU A 418 -7.56 -2.59 -19.92
N ASN A 419 -6.98 -2.62 -18.71
CA ASN A 419 -5.73 -1.95 -18.42
C ASN A 419 -4.56 -2.51 -19.24
N PHE A 420 -4.48 -3.83 -19.41
CA PHE A 420 -3.46 -4.47 -20.23
C PHE A 420 -3.52 -4.02 -21.68
N VAL A 421 -4.71 -4.06 -22.30
CA VAL A 421 -4.92 -3.58 -23.68
C VAL A 421 -4.54 -2.10 -23.81
N LYS A 422 -5.00 -1.26 -22.88
CA LYS A 422 -4.68 0.17 -22.84
C LYS A 422 -3.17 0.42 -22.82
N ILE A 423 -2.41 -0.34 -22.02
CA ILE A 423 -0.95 -0.16 -21.92
C ILE A 423 -0.24 -0.69 -23.17
N LEU A 424 -0.70 -1.79 -23.78
CA LEU A 424 -0.16 -2.26 -25.06
C LEU A 424 -0.26 -1.16 -26.14
N GLU A 425 -1.41 -0.47 -26.21
CA GLU A 425 -1.62 0.66 -27.12
C GLU A 425 -0.66 1.83 -26.82
N ILE A 426 -0.51 2.21 -25.55
CA ILE A 426 0.45 3.25 -25.12
C ILE A 426 1.88 2.89 -25.54
N PHE A 427 2.27 1.62 -25.45
CA PHE A 427 3.60 1.13 -25.82
C PHE A 427 3.78 0.92 -27.34
N GLY A 428 2.77 1.26 -28.14
CA GLY A 428 2.82 1.18 -29.60
C GLY A 428 2.84 -0.26 -30.11
N LEU A 429 2.31 -1.21 -29.34
CA LEU A 429 2.17 -2.60 -29.74
C LEU A 429 0.88 -2.81 -30.56
N PRO A 430 0.82 -3.83 -31.43
CA PRO A 430 -0.35 -4.07 -32.27
C PRO A 430 -1.63 -4.17 -31.43
N GLU A 431 -2.69 -3.47 -31.85
CA GLU A 431 -4.01 -3.59 -31.23
C GLU A 431 -4.43 -5.06 -31.17
N THR A 432 -4.71 -5.55 -29.96
CA THR A 432 -5.52 -6.76 -29.77
C THR A 432 -6.87 -6.47 -30.40
N LYS A 433 -7.19 -7.05 -31.56
CA LYS A 433 -8.41 -6.70 -32.30
C LYS A 433 -9.65 -6.76 -31.41
N SER A 434 -10.23 -5.57 -31.16
CA SER A 434 -11.60 -5.27 -30.77
C SER A 434 -12.26 -6.25 -29.78
N HIS A 435 -12.49 -5.78 -28.54
CA HIS A 435 -13.59 -6.26 -27.73
C HIS A 435 -14.87 -6.37 -28.59
N PRO A 436 -15.60 -7.51 -28.54
CA PRO A 436 -17.00 -7.47 -28.87
C PRO A 436 -17.65 -6.54 -27.84
N THR A 437 -18.00 -5.33 -28.26
CA THR A 437 -19.07 -4.57 -27.62
C THR A 437 -20.23 -5.54 -27.44
N LEU A 438 -20.67 -5.77 -26.19
CA LEU A 438 -21.89 -6.51 -25.91
C LEU A 438 -23.03 -5.86 -26.71
N LEU A 439 -23.40 -6.47 -27.83
CA LEU A 439 -24.56 -6.05 -28.60
C LEU A 439 -25.81 -6.28 -27.73
N PRO A 440 -26.84 -5.42 -27.84
CA PRO A 440 -27.98 -5.43 -26.95
C PRO A 440 -28.70 -6.78 -27.02
N THR A 441 -29.01 -7.32 -25.84
CA THR A 441 -29.82 -8.52 -25.62
C THR A 441 -31.04 -8.53 -26.55
N GLY A 442 -30.97 -9.33 -27.61
CA GLY A 442 -32.12 -9.69 -28.43
C GLY A 442 -33.02 -10.66 -27.66
N GLU A 443 -34.32 -10.44 -27.73
CA GLU A 443 -35.36 -11.31 -27.16
C GLU A 443 -35.15 -12.80 -27.49
N PRO A 444 -35.46 -13.72 -26.55
CA PRO A 444 -35.22 -15.14 -26.76
C PRO A 444 -36.22 -15.74 -27.75
N SER A 445 -35.71 -16.22 -28.89
CA SER A 445 -36.44 -17.12 -29.78
C SER A 445 -36.23 -18.57 -29.33
N THR A 446 -37.33 -19.21 -28.96
CA THR A 446 -37.45 -20.65 -28.68
C THR A 446 -37.03 -21.50 -29.87
N GLN A 447 -36.03 -22.38 -29.66
CA GLN A 447 -35.97 -23.68 -30.34
C GLN A 447 -35.09 -24.68 -29.59
N ILE A 448 -35.67 -25.85 -29.32
CA ILE A 448 -35.12 -26.95 -28.52
C ILE A 448 -34.34 -27.92 -29.42
N PRO A 449 -33.12 -28.35 -29.05
CA PRO A 449 -32.49 -29.53 -29.65
C PRO A 449 -32.75 -30.79 -28.81
N THR A 450 -33.41 -31.76 -29.43
CA THR A 450 -33.67 -33.12 -28.92
C THR A 450 -32.41 -33.97 -28.99
N THR A 451 -31.94 -34.53 -27.86
CA THR A 451 -31.10 -35.74 -27.88
C THR A 451 -31.52 -36.72 -26.80
N LEU A 452 -31.60 -37.99 -27.21
CA LEU A 452 -32.16 -39.12 -26.48
C LEU A 452 -31.11 -39.76 -25.57
N SER A 453 -31.53 -40.16 -24.36
CA SER A 453 -30.81 -41.12 -23.52
C SER A 453 -31.79 -41.98 -22.69
N PRO A 454 -31.36 -43.18 -22.27
CA PRO A 454 -32.23 -44.35 -22.23
C PRO A 454 -32.96 -44.57 -20.89
N VAL A 455 -34.17 -45.13 -21.05
CA VAL A 455 -35.17 -45.47 -20.03
C VAL A 455 -34.69 -46.56 -19.07
N LYS A 456 -34.86 -46.33 -17.77
CA LYS A 456 -35.15 -47.41 -16.80
C LYS A 456 -36.34 -47.00 -15.93
N ASN A 457 -37.46 -47.66 -16.20
CA ASN A 457 -38.78 -47.44 -15.59
C ASN A 457 -38.83 -47.86 -14.12
N ILE A 458 -39.30 -46.96 -13.25
CA ILE A 458 -40.14 -47.31 -12.09
C ILE A 458 -41.28 -46.28 -12.05
N LEU A 459 -42.50 -46.73 -12.35
CA LEU A 459 -43.73 -45.92 -12.42
C LEU A 459 -44.45 -45.94 -11.05
N PRO A 460 -44.97 -44.80 -10.55
CA PRO A 460 -45.97 -44.76 -9.49
C PRO A 460 -47.42 -44.78 -10.05
N PRO A 461 -48.44 -45.16 -9.26
CA PRO A 461 -49.82 -45.26 -9.74
C PRO A 461 -50.57 -43.91 -9.75
N SER A 462 -51.59 -43.87 -10.61
CA SER A 462 -52.34 -42.72 -11.12
C SER A 462 -53.54 -42.23 -10.27
N LEU A 463 -53.67 -40.89 -10.22
CA LEU A 463 -54.84 -39.99 -10.33
C LEU A 463 -56.29 -40.46 -10.08
N SER A 464 -57.07 -39.59 -9.41
CA SER A 464 -58.46 -39.25 -9.75
C SER A 464 -58.86 -37.85 -9.23
N LEU A 465 -59.51 -37.08 -10.10
CA LEU A 465 -59.96 -35.67 -9.98
C LEU A 465 -61.29 -35.50 -9.22
N ILE A 466 -61.47 -34.38 -8.49
CA ILE A 466 -62.78 -33.72 -8.24
C ILE A 466 -62.60 -32.18 -8.19
N GLU A 467 -63.52 -31.46 -8.85
CA GLU A 467 -63.65 -30.00 -9.00
C GLU A 467 -64.09 -29.22 -7.73
N PRO A 468 -63.93 -27.86 -7.71
CA PRO A 468 -64.14 -27.03 -6.52
C PRO A 468 -65.56 -26.39 -6.43
N SER A 469 -66.01 -26.12 -5.21
CA SER A 469 -67.09 -25.18 -4.91
C SER A 469 -66.78 -24.34 -3.67
N ALA A 470 -67.21 -23.08 -3.75
CA ALA A 470 -66.93 -21.94 -2.87
C ALA A 470 -67.47 -22.07 -1.43
N LEU A 471 -66.83 -21.38 -0.46
CA LEU A 471 -67.47 -20.34 0.38
C LEU A 471 -66.49 -19.68 1.40
N GLN A 472 -66.51 -18.34 1.40
CA GLN A 472 -66.47 -17.36 2.51
C GLN A 472 -65.24 -17.17 3.44
N SER A 473 -64.94 -15.88 3.63
CA SER A 473 -63.89 -15.25 4.45
C SER A 473 -64.34 -14.92 5.89
N PRO A 474 -63.42 -14.83 6.86
CA PRO A 474 -63.66 -14.24 8.18
C PRO A 474 -63.09 -12.80 8.35
N PRO A 475 -63.50 -12.05 9.41
CA PRO A 475 -63.60 -10.59 9.38
C PRO A 475 -62.53 -9.80 10.17
N ILE A 476 -62.60 -8.47 9.97
CA ILE A 476 -61.81 -7.33 10.49
C ILE A 476 -61.95 -7.14 12.03
N PRO A 477 -60.91 -6.70 12.77
CA PRO A 477 -61.05 -6.26 14.17
C PRO A 477 -61.22 -4.73 14.34
N THR A 478 -62.13 -4.33 15.24
CA THR A 478 -62.39 -2.96 15.77
C THR A 478 -62.06 -2.87 17.29
N PRO A 479 -62.00 -1.67 17.92
CA PRO A 479 -61.13 -1.37 19.08
C PRO A 479 -61.78 -1.29 20.50
N MET A 480 -60.89 -1.29 21.53
CA MET A 480 -60.92 -0.70 22.91
C MET A 480 -61.92 -1.23 23.99
N PRO A 481 -61.53 -1.23 25.30
CA PRO A 481 -61.87 -0.08 26.18
C PRO A 481 -60.87 0.30 27.31
N THR A 482 -60.93 1.58 27.66
CA THR A 482 -60.29 2.33 28.75
C THR A 482 -60.91 2.06 30.13
N THR A 483 -60.13 2.03 31.22
CA THR A 483 -60.53 2.57 32.55
C THR A 483 -59.32 3.15 33.30
N MET A 484 -59.54 4.29 33.96
CA MET A 484 -58.55 5.15 34.61
C MET A 484 -58.29 4.78 36.08
N ALA A 485 -57.07 5.06 36.55
CA ALA A 485 -56.81 5.45 37.94
C ALA A 485 -55.76 6.58 37.99
N THR A 486 -56.13 7.65 38.68
CA THR A 486 -55.43 8.93 38.83
C THR A 486 -54.50 8.90 40.05
N THR A 487 -53.32 9.55 40.03
CA THR A 487 -52.83 10.47 41.08
C THR A 487 -51.42 11.05 40.79
N THR A 488 -51.39 12.39 40.67
CA THR A 488 -50.34 13.38 41.04
C THR A 488 -48.92 13.37 40.44
N PRO A 489 -48.38 14.55 40.02
CA PRO A 489 -47.04 14.70 39.44
C PRO A 489 -45.96 14.97 40.49
N MET A 490 -44.80 14.33 40.37
CA MET A 490 -43.60 14.64 41.14
C MET A 490 -42.54 15.32 40.27
N GLU A 491 -41.97 16.38 40.82
CA GLU A 491 -41.03 17.33 40.20
C GLU A 491 -39.78 16.75 39.56
N LEU A 492 -39.37 17.43 38.50
CA LEU A 492 -38.09 17.35 37.80
C LEU A 492 -36.93 17.75 38.75
N LYS A 493 -36.20 16.76 39.28
CA LYS A 493 -34.90 17.02 39.94
C LYS A 493 -33.79 17.10 38.88
N LYS A 494 -33.26 18.32 38.73
CA LYS A 494 -31.98 18.64 38.07
C LYS A 494 -30.86 17.84 38.75
N SER A 495 -30.17 16.97 38.00
CA SER A 495 -28.95 16.31 38.47
C SER A 495 -27.74 17.11 38.01
N THR A 496 -26.98 17.58 38.99
CA THR A 496 -25.73 18.33 38.90
C THR A 496 -24.57 17.44 38.46
N ALA A 497 -23.70 17.95 37.60
CA ALA A 497 -22.42 17.35 37.23
C ALA A 497 -21.41 17.41 38.40
N PRO A 498 -20.49 16.44 38.55
CA PRO A 498 -19.37 16.55 39.47
C PRO A 498 -18.21 17.31 38.81
N THR A 499 -17.73 18.33 39.53
CA THR A 499 -16.50 19.08 39.30
C THR A 499 -15.28 18.26 39.71
N ASN A 500 -14.29 18.14 38.82
CA ASN A 500 -12.96 17.67 39.18
C ASN A 500 -12.18 18.80 39.87
N GLU A 501 -11.73 18.53 41.09
CA GLU A 501 -10.76 19.35 41.83
C GLU A 501 -9.36 19.18 41.21
N LEU A 502 -8.74 20.30 40.85
CA LEU A 502 -7.31 20.39 40.55
C LEU A 502 -6.56 20.61 41.86
N ILE A 503 -5.66 19.69 42.21
CA ILE A 503 -4.71 19.84 43.31
C ILE A 503 -3.55 20.71 42.80
N LEU A 504 -3.43 21.94 43.31
CA LEU A 504 -2.26 22.81 43.14
C LEU A 504 -1.40 22.75 44.41
N LEU A 505 -0.15 22.31 44.24
CA LEU A 505 0.91 22.44 45.25
C LEU A 505 1.51 23.85 45.17
N GLU A 506 1.62 24.50 46.33
CA GLU A 506 2.21 25.82 46.53
C GLU A 506 3.74 25.83 46.34
N GLY A 507 4.29 26.95 45.86
CA GLY A 507 5.74 27.20 45.79
C GLY A 507 6.14 28.63 45.42
N ASN A 508 6.00 29.56 46.38
CA ASN A 508 6.79 30.77 46.65
C ASN A 508 7.13 31.85 45.57
N PHE A 509 6.56 33.05 45.82
CA PHE A 509 7.21 34.37 45.98
C PHE A 509 8.34 34.83 45.02
N ALA A 510 8.08 35.88 44.22
CA ALA A 510 8.59 37.25 44.49
C ALA A 510 8.19 38.30 43.41
N SER A 511 7.37 39.26 43.85
CA SER A 511 7.34 40.71 43.56
C SER A 511 8.16 41.30 42.39
N ARG A 512 7.49 42.08 41.51
CA ARG A 512 7.66 43.56 41.43
C ARG A 512 6.64 44.22 40.49
N LEU A 513 5.88 45.15 41.06
CA LEU A 513 5.11 46.19 40.37
C LEU A 513 6.06 47.13 39.59
N VAL A 514 5.71 47.53 38.37
CA VAL A 514 5.69 48.95 37.94
C VAL A 514 4.56 49.16 36.91
N SER A 515 3.90 50.28 37.08
CA SER A 515 2.74 50.85 36.42
C SER A 515 2.95 51.40 35.00
N SER A 516 1.80 51.68 34.37
CA SER A 516 1.44 52.91 33.64
C SER A 516 1.56 52.99 32.11
N SER A 517 0.37 52.98 31.49
CA SER A 517 -0.20 54.06 30.66
C SER A 517 0.10 54.15 29.15
N LEU A 518 -1.01 54.14 28.37
CA LEU A 518 -1.41 54.96 27.20
C LEU A 518 -0.31 55.24 26.13
N THR A 519 -0.53 55.16 24.81
CA THR A 519 -1.56 55.87 24.03
C THR A 519 -1.48 55.45 22.54
N THR A 520 -2.65 55.38 21.90
CA THR A 520 -3.04 55.65 20.49
C THR A 520 -2.00 55.94 19.39
N ALA A 521 -2.14 55.27 18.23
CA ALA A 521 -2.14 55.92 16.90
C ALA A 521 -2.72 55.01 15.79
N ILE A 522 -3.62 55.60 15.02
CA ILE A 522 -4.35 55.09 13.85
C ILE A 522 -3.58 55.44 12.57
N SER A 523 -3.62 54.57 11.55
CA SER A 523 -3.64 54.87 10.09
C SER A 523 -3.82 53.53 9.34
N ILE A 524 -5.00 53.12 8.89
CA ILE A 524 -5.68 53.44 7.61
C ILE A 524 -4.71 53.69 6.44
N ILE A 525 -4.67 52.75 5.48
CA ILE A 525 -4.96 52.93 4.04
C ILE A 525 -5.42 51.57 3.50
N GLY A 526 -6.58 51.56 2.83
CA GLY A 526 -7.12 50.41 2.13
C GLY A 526 -7.15 50.62 0.61
N LEU A 527 -7.88 49.69 -0.04
CA LEU A 527 -8.23 49.57 -1.46
C LEU A 527 -7.10 49.01 -2.35
N GLN A 528 -7.33 48.07 -3.28
CA GLN A 528 -8.56 47.57 -3.90
C GLN A 528 -8.21 46.29 -4.67
N VAL A 529 -9.05 45.25 -4.63
CA VAL A 529 -9.07 44.21 -5.68
C VAL A 529 -10.46 44.21 -6.29
N LEU A 530 -10.49 44.48 -7.60
CA LEU A 530 -11.64 44.47 -8.48
C LEU A 530 -11.96 43.03 -8.89
N GLN A 531 -13.24 42.68 -8.81
CA GLN A 531 -13.84 41.54 -9.47
C GLN A 531 -13.85 41.76 -10.99
N PHE A 532 -13.49 40.71 -11.74
CA PHE A 532 -14.26 40.17 -12.87
C PHE A 532 -13.96 38.69 -13.03
#